data_AF-A0A5P9H8U4-F1
#
_entry.id   AF-A0A5P9H8U4-F1
#
_cell.length_a   1.000
_cell.length_b   1.000
_cell.length_c   1.000
_cell.angle_alpha   90.00
_cell.angle_beta   90.00
_cell.angle_gamma   90.00
#
_symmetry.space_group_name_H-M   'P 1'
#
loop_
_entity.id
_entity.type
_entity.pdbx_description
1 polymer ?
#
loop_
_entity_poly.entity_id
_entity_poly.type
_entity_poly.pdbx_seq_one_letter_code
_entity_poly.pdbx_strand_id
1 'polypeptide(L)'
;MNQEQQLETEIQTKVLTAPRVTPEHIESVIESEHYFTAAEGALGAYKANGDVHVGSMPNDLNATALPLLTFCVLVLRNGFTVTGESACASPENFDPEIGRRIARQNAREKIWTLEGYLLREKLNAGDQAST
;
A
#
# COMPACT_ATOMS: atom_id res chain seq x y z
N MET A 1 10.97 -17.25 -5.81
CA MET A 1 11.53 -16.59 -4.61
C MET A 1 11.69 -15.12 -4.96
N ASN A 2 10.98 -14.22 -4.29
CA ASN A 2 11.03 -12.78 -4.57
C ASN A 2 12.34 -12.16 -4.01
N GLN A 3 12.75 -10.98 -4.50
CA GLN A 3 13.95 -10.27 -4.07
C GLN A 3 14.02 -10.07 -2.55
N GLU A 4 12.89 -9.75 -1.91
CA GLU A 4 12.79 -9.63 -0.45
C GLU A 4 13.16 -10.93 0.28
N GLN A 5 12.71 -12.08 -0.24
CA GLN A 5 13.02 -13.39 0.34
C GLN A 5 14.48 -13.80 0.11
N GLN A 6 15.07 -13.38 -0.99
CA GLN A 6 16.49 -13.62 -1.28
C GLN A 6 17.38 -12.83 -0.31
N LEU A 7 17.06 -11.54 -0.09
CA LEU A 7 17.76 -10.70 0.87
C LEU A 7 17.64 -11.25 2.30
N GLU A 8 16.44 -11.68 2.68
CA GLU A 8 16.18 -12.32 3.98
C GLU A 8 17.06 -13.57 4.19
N THR A 9 17.17 -14.41 3.16
CA THR A 9 18.03 -15.61 3.19
C THR A 9 19.51 -15.23 3.35
N GLU A 10 19.98 -14.19 2.67
CA GLU A 10 21.35 -13.69 2.80
C GLU A 10 21.65 -13.18 4.22
N ILE A 11 20.72 -12.42 4.82
CA ILE A 11 20.85 -11.90 6.20
C ILE A 11 20.97 -13.05 7.20
N GLN A 12 20.13 -14.08 7.06
CA GLN A 12 20.19 -15.27 7.91
C GLN A 12 21.52 -16.01 7.76
N THR A 13 22.03 -16.12 6.52
CA THR A 13 23.33 -16.74 6.23
C THR A 13 24.49 -16.00 6.90
N LYS A 14 24.37 -14.68 7.08
CA LYS A 14 25.35 -13.83 7.78
C LYS A 14 25.23 -13.84 9.32
N VAL A 15 24.33 -14.65 9.89
CA VAL A 15 24.13 -14.78 11.35
C VAL A 15 23.76 -13.44 12.02
N LEU A 16 23.02 -12.58 11.31
CA LEU A 16 22.49 -11.34 11.87
C LEU A 16 21.19 -11.63 12.64
N THR A 17 21.29 -11.74 13.98
CA THR A 17 20.22 -12.24 14.86
C THR A 17 19.40 -11.17 15.59
N ALA A 18 19.70 -9.89 15.37
CA ALA A 18 18.93 -8.80 15.99
C ALA A 18 17.46 -8.83 15.53
N PRO A 19 16.50 -8.47 16.41
CA PRO A 19 15.08 -8.37 16.03
C PRO A 19 14.89 -7.44 14.84
N ARG A 20 14.07 -7.86 13.88
CA ARG A 20 13.78 -7.11 12.64
C ARG A 20 12.44 -7.52 12.06
N VAL A 21 11.93 -6.66 11.21
CA VAL A 21 10.73 -6.95 10.41
C VAL A 21 11.11 -7.88 9.26
N THR A 22 10.25 -8.83 8.91
CA THR A 22 10.45 -9.77 7.79
C THR A 22 9.36 -9.62 6.74
N PRO A 23 9.60 -10.07 5.49
CA PRO A 23 8.57 -10.05 4.46
C PRO A 23 7.30 -10.82 4.86
N GLU A 24 7.46 -11.95 5.55
CA GLU A 24 6.34 -12.76 6.05
C GLU A 24 5.54 -12.01 7.12
N HIS A 25 6.21 -11.25 8.00
CA HIS A 25 5.53 -10.41 8.98
C HIS A 25 4.68 -9.34 8.31
N ILE A 26 5.22 -8.66 7.28
CA ILE A 26 4.49 -7.64 6.50
C ILE A 26 3.22 -8.21 5.87
N GLU A 27 3.30 -9.39 5.25
CA GLU A 27 2.12 -10.04 4.69
C GLU A 27 1.14 -10.47 5.80
N SER A 28 1.66 -10.93 6.94
CA SER A 28 0.82 -11.43 8.03
C SER A 28 -0.06 -10.35 8.67
N VAL A 29 0.37 -9.08 8.67
CA VAL A 29 -0.38 -7.96 9.26
C VAL A 29 -1.48 -7.41 8.34
N ILE A 30 -1.49 -7.77 7.06
CA ILE A 30 -2.54 -7.39 6.11
C ILE A 30 -3.75 -8.30 6.32
N GLU A 31 -4.91 -7.70 6.55
CA GLU A 31 -6.20 -8.39 6.73
C GLU A 31 -6.99 -8.47 5.42
N SER A 32 -7.05 -7.38 4.65
CA SER A 32 -7.70 -7.37 3.34
C SER A 32 -7.08 -6.34 2.39
N GLU A 33 -7.28 -6.55 1.10
CA GLU A 33 -6.84 -5.65 0.03
C GLU A 33 -7.99 -5.30 -0.91
N HIS A 34 -8.07 -4.01 -1.27
CA HIS A 34 -9.11 -3.45 -2.12
C HIS A 34 -8.48 -2.61 -3.22
N TYR A 35 -9.00 -2.73 -4.45
CA TYR A 35 -8.47 -2.01 -5.61
C TYR A 35 -9.58 -1.27 -6.34
N PHE A 36 -9.28 -0.05 -6.77
CA PHE A 36 -10.16 0.75 -7.61
C PHE A 36 -9.35 1.82 -8.32
N THR A 37 -9.86 2.33 -9.43
CA THR A 37 -9.34 3.51 -10.11
C THR A 37 -9.93 4.77 -9.51
N ALA A 38 -9.27 5.92 -9.69
CA ALA A 38 -9.83 7.20 -9.27
C ALA A 38 -11.20 7.47 -9.93
N ALA A 39 -11.40 7.00 -11.16
CA ALA A 39 -12.68 7.11 -11.87
C ALA A 39 -13.80 6.32 -11.17
N GLU A 40 -13.52 5.09 -10.73
CA GLU A 40 -14.46 4.27 -9.96
C GLU A 40 -14.77 4.89 -8.60
N GLY A 41 -13.75 5.43 -7.91
CA GLY A 41 -13.93 6.15 -6.65
C GLY A 41 -14.83 7.38 -6.79
N ALA A 42 -14.56 8.23 -7.79
CA ALA A 42 -15.36 9.42 -8.10
C ALA A 42 -16.81 9.07 -8.47
N LEU A 43 -17.00 8.05 -9.31
CA LEU A 43 -18.33 7.56 -9.67
C LEU A 43 -19.10 7.00 -8.46
N GLY A 44 -18.40 6.30 -7.56
CA GLY A 44 -18.96 5.77 -6.32
C GLY A 44 -19.46 6.88 -5.40
N ALA A 45 -18.65 7.93 -5.20
CA ALA A 45 -19.02 9.11 -4.42
C ALA A 45 -20.27 9.77 -5.02
N TYR A 46 -20.23 10.13 -6.31
CA TYR A 46 -21.37 10.74 -7.00
C TYR A 46 -22.67 9.95 -6.84
N LYS A 47 -22.63 8.63 -7.02
CA LYS A 47 -23.81 7.76 -6.88
C LYS A 47 -24.32 7.64 -5.44
N ALA A 48 -23.44 7.70 -4.45
CA ALA A 48 -23.79 7.47 -3.05
C ALA A 48 -24.44 8.70 -2.39
N ASN A 49 -23.95 9.91 -2.68
CA ASN A 49 -24.38 11.12 -1.97
C ASN A 49 -24.53 12.35 -2.89
N GLY A 50 -24.43 12.19 -4.21
CA GLY A 50 -24.50 13.31 -5.15
C GLY A 50 -23.31 14.26 -5.07
N ASP A 51 -22.18 13.81 -4.53
CA ASP A 51 -20.96 14.62 -4.47
C ASP A 51 -20.44 14.89 -5.90
N VAL A 52 -20.55 16.15 -6.32
CA VAL A 52 -20.12 16.66 -7.63
C VAL A 52 -19.09 17.75 -7.38
N HIS A 53 -17.84 17.46 -7.73
CA HIS A 53 -16.80 18.49 -7.75
C HIS A 53 -16.82 19.24 -9.09
N VAL A 54 -16.40 20.51 -9.07
CA VAL A 54 -16.36 21.38 -10.26
C VAL A 54 -15.54 20.71 -11.37
N GLY A 55 -16.15 20.47 -12.54
CA GLY A 55 -15.51 19.85 -13.71
C GLY A 55 -15.48 18.32 -13.72
N SER A 56 -16.34 17.66 -12.94
CA SER A 56 -16.36 16.19 -12.77
C SER A 56 -17.73 15.57 -13.09
N MET A 57 -18.41 16.02 -14.15
CA MET A 57 -19.43 15.16 -14.73
C MET A 57 -18.74 13.89 -15.26
N PRO A 58 -19.34 12.69 -15.20
CA PRO A 58 -18.73 11.45 -15.69
C PRO A 58 -18.22 11.49 -17.14
N ASN A 59 -18.66 12.49 -17.92
CA ASN A 59 -18.31 12.69 -19.32
C ASN A 59 -17.41 13.94 -19.55
N ASP A 60 -16.87 14.55 -18.50
CA ASP A 60 -15.99 15.72 -18.63
C ASP A 60 -14.62 15.29 -19.17
N LEU A 61 -14.12 15.95 -20.22
CA LEU A 61 -12.81 15.66 -20.83
C LEU A 61 -11.66 15.77 -19.79
N ASN A 62 -11.85 16.56 -18.73
CA ASN A 62 -10.87 16.71 -17.66
C ASN A 62 -10.74 15.46 -16.75
N ALA A 63 -11.67 14.49 -16.86
CA ALA A 63 -11.63 13.24 -16.09
C ALA A 63 -10.79 12.13 -16.75
N THR A 64 -10.17 12.38 -17.91
CA THR A 64 -9.39 11.39 -18.68
C THR A 64 -8.19 10.80 -17.93
N ALA A 65 -7.66 11.49 -16.91
CA ALA A 65 -6.59 10.97 -16.06
C ALA A 65 -7.08 10.00 -14.97
N LEU A 66 -8.35 10.10 -14.55
CA LEU A 66 -8.87 9.32 -13.41
C LEU A 66 -8.88 7.79 -13.65
N PRO A 67 -9.20 7.29 -14.87
CA PRO A 67 -9.08 5.88 -15.18
C PRO A 67 -7.64 5.33 -15.15
N LEU A 68 -6.63 6.20 -15.24
CA LEU A 68 -5.21 5.82 -15.30
C LEU A 68 -4.55 5.71 -13.91
N LEU A 69 -5.24 6.17 -12.86
CA LEU A 69 -4.75 6.13 -11.49
C LEU A 69 -5.39 4.97 -10.74
N THR A 70 -4.58 3.96 -10.40
CA THR A 70 -5.01 2.81 -9.60
C THR A 70 -4.63 3.01 -8.13
N PHE A 71 -5.58 2.76 -7.24
CA PHE A 71 -5.37 2.68 -5.79
C PHE A 71 -5.37 1.23 -5.33
N CYS A 72 -4.54 0.96 -4.33
CA CYS A 72 -4.61 -0.21 -3.47
C CYS A 72 -4.84 0.27 -2.04
N VAL A 73 -5.84 -0.27 -1.36
CA VAL A 73 -6.12 -0.03 0.05
C VAL A 73 -5.93 -1.33 0.80
N LEU A 74 -4.94 -1.36 1.70
CA LEU A 74 -4.66 -2.47 2.60
C LEU A 74 -5.26 -2.14 3.96
N VAL A 75 -6.16 -2.98 4.45
CA VAL A 75 -6.62 -2.94 5.84
C VAL A 75 -5.70 -3.84 6.65
N LEU A 76 -5.10 -3.30 7.70
CA LEU A 76 -4.25 -4.06 8.62
C LEU A 76 -5.07 -4.66 9.76
N ARG A 77 -4.58 -5.73 10.38
CA ARG A 77 -5.26 -6.43 11.50
C ARG A 77 -5.61 -5.56 12.71
N ASN A 78 -4.95 -4.42 12.86
CA ASN A 78 -5.25 -3.45 13.93
C ASN A 78 -6.33 -2.43 13.52
N GLY A 79 -6.94 -2.59 12.35
CA GLY A 79 -7.95 -1.69 11.78
C GLY A 79 -7.39 -0.47 11.06
N PHE A 80 -6.07 -0.27 11.03
CA PHE A 80 -5.45 0.84 10.31
C PHE A 80 -5.44 0.57 8.80
N THR A 81 -5.63 1.61 7.99
CA THR A 81 -5.61 1.50 6.53
C THR A 81 -4.34 2.11 5.96
N VAL A 82 -3.68 1.39 5.06
CA VAL A 82 -2.52 1.87 4.31
C VAL A 82 -2.87 1.87 2.82
N THR A 83 -2.64 3.00 2.15
CA THR A 83 -2.91 3.11 0.71
C THR A 83 -1.62 3.03 -0.09
N GLY A 84 -1.72 2.64 -1.35
CA GLY A 84 -0.68 2.79 -2.33
C GLY A 84 -1.29 3.13 -3.69
N GLU A 85 -0.53 3.84 -4.50
CA GLU A 85 -1.02 4.47 -5.71
C GLU A 85 -0.12 4.11 -6.90
N SER A 86 -0.71 3.87 -8.06
CA SER A 86 -0.01 3.73 -9.34
C SER A 86 -0.64 4.66 -10.36
N ALA A 87 0.07 5.73 -10.69
CA ALA A 87 -0.34 6.70 -11.70
C ALA A 87 0.32 6.37 -13.04
N CYS A 88 -0.47 5.93 -14.02
CA CYS A 88 0.04 5.70 -15.36
C CYS A 88 0.16 7.02 -16.14
N ALA A 89 1.34 7.25 -16.75
CA ALA A 89 1.63 8.51 -17.44
C ALA A 89 0.95 8.64 -18.81
N SER A 90 0.55 7.53 -19.45
CA SER A 90 -0.08 7.54 -20.77
C SER A 90 -1.13 6.43 -20.90
N PRO A 91 -2.32 6.72 -21.44
CA PRO A 91 -3.37 5.72 -21.64
C PRO A 91 -2.93 4.51 -22.46
N GLU A 92 -2.07 4.73 -23.46
CA GLU A 92 -1.57 3.69 -24.36
C GLU A 92 -0.76 2.61 -23.63
N ASN A 93 -0.16 2.97 -22.49
CA ASN A 93 0.65 2.09 -21.66
C ASN A 93 -0.09 1.67 -20.37
N PHE A 94 -1.39 1.93 -20.27
CA PHE A 94 -2.16 1.54 -19.10
C PHE A 94 -2.42 0.03 -19.12
N ASP A 95 -1.93 -0.64 -18.08
CA ASP A 95 -2.23 -2.03 -17.79
C ASP A 95 -2.79 -2.11 -16.35
N PRO A 96 -4.05 -2.53 -16.17
CA PRO A 96 -4.68 -2.55 -14.85
C PRO A 96 -4.07 -3.59 -13.90
N GLU A 97 -3.50 -4.69 -14.41
CA GLU A 97 -2.85 -5.70 -13.58
C GLU A 97 -1.50 -5.18 -13.08
N ILE A 98 -0.71 -4.54 -13.95
CA ILE A 98 0.55 -3.90 -13.57
C ILE A 98 0.28 -2.76 -12.57
N GLY A 99 -0.73 -1.93 -12.84
CA GLY A 99 -1.13 -0.84 -11.94
C GLY A 99 -1.48 -1.33 -10.54
N ARG A 100 -2.26 -2.41 -10.42
CA ARG A 100 -2.59 -3.04 -9.13
C ARG A 100 -1.35 -3.55 -8.40
N ARG A 101 -0.44 -4.22 -9.11
CA ARG A 101 0.80 -4.75 -8.52
C ARG A 101 1.68 -3.63 -7.97
N ILE A 102 1.87 -2.54 -8.73
CA ILE A 102 2.65 -1.37 -8.29
C ILE A 102 1.96 -0.68 -7.10
N ALA A 103 0.65 -0.45 -7.18
CA ALA A 103 -0.09 0.17 -6.08
C ALA A 103 0.00 -0.66 -4.79
N ARG A 104 -0.12 -2.00 -4.88
CA ARG A 104 0.07 -2.90 -3.74
C ARG A 104 1.48 -2.82 -3.18
N GLN A 105 2.50 -2.84 -4.04
CA GLN A 105 3.89 -2.73 -3.61
C GLN A 105 4.13 -1.42 -2.84
N ASN A 106 3.67 -0.30 -3.39
CA ASN A 106 3.78 1.02 -2.75
C ASN A 106 3.08 1.06 -1.38
N ALA A 107 1.93 0.40 -1.23
CA ALA A 107 1.25 0.27 0.05
C ALA A 107 2.07 -0.57 1.05
N ARG A 108 2.65 -1.70 0.61
CA ARG A 108 3.50 -2.55 1.46
C ARG A 108 4.77 -1.85 1.95
N GLU A 109 5.40 -1.05 1.11
CA GLU A 109 6.59 -0.27 1.50
C GLU A 109 6.27 0.71 2.65
N LYS A 110 5.05 1.26 2.69
CA LYS A 110 4.60 2.06 3.83
C LYS A 110 4.42 1.20 5.10
N ILE A 111 3.90 -0.03 4.99
CA ILE A 111 3.79 -0.97 6.11
C ILE A 111 5.17 -1.30 6.69
N TRP A 112 6.18 -1.53 5.85
CA TRP A 112 7.56 -1.73 6.29
C TRP A 112 8.05 -0.61 7.21
N THR A 113 7.77 0.64 6.84
CA THR A 113 8.14 1.81 7.65
C THR A 113 7.42 1.80 9.00
N LEU A 114 6.11 1.49 9.01
CA LEU A 114 5.29 1.44 10.22
C LEU A 114 5.72 0.31 11.18
N GLU A 115 5.89 -0.91 10.67
CA GLU A 115 6.32 -2.06 11.48
C GLU A 115 7.76 -1.88 11.99
N GLY A 116 8.62 -1.21 11.21
CA GLY A 116 9.97 -0.83 11.66
C GLY A 116 9.94 0.14 12.83
N TYR A 117 9.08 1.17 12.76
CA TYR A 117 8.86 2.10 13.86
C TYR A 117 8.31 1.39 15.11
N LEU A 118 7.27 0.56 14.97
CA LEU A 118 6.68 -0.20 16.07
C LEU A 118 7.67 -1.16 16.72
N LEU A 119 8.53 -1.80 15.93
CA LEU A 119 9.61 -2.62 16.46
C LEU A 119 10.58 -1.78 17.31
N ARG A 120 10.99 -0.60 16.84
CA ARG A 120 11.89 0.27 17.60
C ARG A 120 11.27 0.72 18.92
N GLU A 121 9.98 1.08 18.91
CA GLU A 121 9.24 1.43 20.13
C GLU A 121 9.23 0.27 21.15
N LYS A 122 8.98 -0.97 20.69
CA LYS A 122 9.02 -2.16 21.56
C LYS A 122 10.40 -2.39 22.16
N LEU A 123 11.46 -2.23 21.37
CA LEU A 123 12.84 -2.39 21.85
C LEU A 123 13.20 -1.33 22.90
N ASN A 124 12.84 -0.06 22.64
CA ASN A 124 13.05 1.01 23.61
C ASN A 124 12.29 0.76 24.92
N ALA A 125 11.03 0.34 24.86
CA ALA A 125 10.24 0.03 26.05
C ALA A 125 10.82 -1.13 26.88
N GLY A 126 11.38 -2.16 26.21
CA GLY A 126 12.08 -3.26 26.87
C GLY A 126 13.39 -2.84 27.54
N ASP A 127 14.13 -1.90 26.94
CA ASP A 127 15.37 -1.35 27.51
C ASP A 127 15.08 -0.52 28.79
N GLN A 128 13.95 0.22 28.84
CA GLN A 128 13.57 1.04 29.99
C GLN A 128 13.03 0.24 31.19
N ALA A 129 12.53 -0.98 30.98
CA ALA A 129 12.05 -1.86 32.06
C ALA A 129 13.18 -2.56 32.84
N SER A 130 14.44 -2.38 32.41
CA SER A 130 15.63 -3.03 32.98
C SER A 130 16.50 -2.09 33.83
N THR A 131 15.97 -0.92 34.20
CA THR A 131 16.60 0.10 35.07
C THR A 131 15.74 0.37 36.30
#